data_AF-A0A058ZRF2-F1
#
_entry.id   AF-A0A058ZRF2-F1
#
_cell.length_a   1.000
_cell.length_b   1.000
_cell.length_c   1.000
_cell.angle_alpha   90.00
_cell.angle_beta   90.00
_cell.angle_gamma   90.00
#
_symmetry.space_group_name_H-M   'P 1'
#
loop_
_entity.id
_entity.type
_entity.pdbx_description
1 polymer ?
#
loop_
_entity_poly.entity_id
_entity_poly.type
_entity_poly.pdbx_seq_one_letter_code
_entity_poly.pdbx_strand_id
1 'polypeptide(L)'
;MAPGFISDPTFFTASALVLALAFAYLFAKTWKQHRSKPAAAATAKKYHPVAGTVLNQLLNFGRLHHYMTDLAAKHRTYRLLRPFRSEVYTSDPANVEYMLKTNFENYGKCP
;
A
#
# COMPACT_ATOMS: atom_id res chain seq x y z
N MET A 1 43.14 25.57 20.09
CA MET A 1 43.60 24.49 19.19
C MET A 1 42.35 23.81 18.63
N ALA A 2 41.80 24.36 17.54
CA ALA A 2 40.58 23.81 16.93
C ALA A 2 40.98 22.75 15.89
N PRO A 3 40.30 21.60 15.83
CA PRO A 3 40.74 20.47 15.01
C PRO A 3 40.55 20.80 13.52
N GLY A 4 41.64 20.79 12.74
CA GLY A 4 41.65 21.04 11.29
C GLY A 4 40.96 19.96 10.44
N PHE A 5 40.07 19.17 11.04
CA PHE A 5 39.43 18.01 10.44
C PHE A 5 38.18 18.36 9.61
N ILE A 6 37.53 19.48 9.92
CA ILE A 6 36.28 19.92 9.27
C ILE A 6 36.53 20.45 7.85
N SER A 7 37.77 20.78 7.49
CA SER A 7 38.13 21.40 6.21
C SER A 7 38.88 20.45 5.27
N ASP A 8 39.08 19.19 5.66
CA ASP A 8 39.86 18.24 4.88
C ASP A 8 38.99 17.62 3.75
N PRO A 9 39.36 17.79 2.47
CA PRO A 9 38.62 17.20 1.35
C PRO A 9 38.52 15.67 1.42
N THR A 10 39.45 15.01 2.12
CA THR A 10 39.41 13.56 2.34
C THR A 10 38.28 13.12 3.27
N PHE A 11 37.88 13.98 4.24
CA PHE A 11 36.79 13.68 5.16
C PHE A 11 35.42 13.76 4.46
N PHE A 12 35.22 14.77 3.61
CA PHE A 12 33.99 14.91 2.82
C PHE A 12 33.83 13.79 1.79
N THR A 13 34.93 13.39 1.14
CA THR A 13 34.90 12.28 0.17
C THR A 13 34.66 10.94 0.86
N ALA A 14 35.29 10.69 2.02
CA ALA A 14 35.04 9.48 2.82
C ALA A 14 33.60 9.41 3.33
N SER A 15 33.05 10.50 3.87
CA SER A 15 31.65 10.55 4.33
C SER A 15 30.65 10.40 3.19
N ALA A 16 30.91 11.01 2.02
CA ALA A 16 30.07 10.83 0.83
C ALA A 16 30.08 9.37 0.34
N LEU A 17 31.23 8.69 0.33
CA LEU A 17 31.32 7.27 -0.02
C LEU A 17 30.57 6.37 0.95
N VAL A 18 30.68 6.63 2.26
CA VAL A 18 29.94 5.87 3.28
C VAL A 18 28.43 6.03 3.09
N LEU A 19 27.95 7.26 2.84
CA LEU A 19 26.54 7.51 2.55
C LEU A 19 26.10 6.82 1.26
N ALA A 20 26.89 6.90 0.18
CA ALA A 20 26.58 6.26 -1.09
C ALA A 20 26.48 4.73 -0.96
N LEU A 21 27.38 4.09 -0.21
CA LEU A 21 27.34 2.65 0.07
C LEU A 21 26.13 2.28 0.94
N ALA A 22 25.79 3.11 1.93
CA ALA A 22 24.59 2.91 2.75
C ALA A 22 23.32 2.99 1.89
N PHE A 23 23.19 4.02 1.03
CA PHE A 23 22.08 4.14 0.09
C PHE A 23 22.02 2.96 -0.89
N ALA A 24 23.15 2.55 -1.47
CA ALA A 24 23.22 1.40 -2.37
C ALA A 24 22.82 0.09 -1.67
N TYR A 25 23.23 -0.12 -0.42
CA TYR A 25 22.84 -1.27 0.39
C TYR A 25 21.33 -1.26 0.69
N LEU A 26 20.76 -0.12 1.10
CA LEU A 26 19.32 0.03 1.33
C LEU A 26 18.52 -0.21 0.05
N PHE A 27 18.98 0.34 -1.08
CA PHE A 27 18.37 0.13 -2.38
C PHE A 27 18.42 -1.34 -2.80
N ALA A 28 19.56 -2.01 -2.66
CA ALA A 28 19.69 -3.44 -2.95
C ALA A 28 18.81 -4.31 -2.03
N LYS A 29 18.70 -3.96 -0.74
CA LYS A 29 17.85 -4.65 0.24
C LYS A 29 16.37 -4.51 -0.11
N THR A 30 15.91 -3.30 -0.40
CA THR A 30 14.52 -3.03 -0.80
C THR A 30 14.18 -3.69 -2.14
N TRP A 31 15.10 -3.69 -3.11
CA TRP A 31 14.96 -4.42 -4.37
C TRP A 31 14.82 -5.93 -4.18
N LYS A 32 15.69 -6.54 -3.37
CA LYS A 32 15.58 -7.97 -3.05
C LYS A 32 14.26 -8.26 -2.36
N GLN A 33 13.83 -7.46 -1.39
CA GLN A 33 12.55 -7.64 -0.69
C GLN A 33 11.33 -7.52 -1.62
N HIS A 34 11.36 -6.62 -2.60
CA HIS A 34 10.32 -6.51 -3.61
C HIS A 34 10.30 -7.71 -4.57
N ARG A 35 11.46 -8.22 -4.96
CA ARG A 35 11.58 -9.38 -5.86
C ARG A 35 11.30 -10.73 -5.18
N SER A 36 11.43 -10.79 -3.85
CA SER A 36 11.35 -12.03 -3.07
C SER A 36 9.97 -12.33 -2.51
N LYS A 37 8.93 -11.51 -2.72
CA LYS A 37 7.58 -11.85 -2.24
C LYS A 37 7.01 -12.99 -3.09
N PRO A 38 6.94 -14.23 -2.59
CA PRO A 38 6.33 -15.31 -3.34
C PRO A 38 4.82 -15.10 -3.30
N ALA A 39 4.14 -15.37 -4.42
CA ALA A 39 2.67 -15.37 -4.49
C ALA A 39 2.01 -16.28 -3.42
N ALA A 40 2.76 -17.20 -2.83
CA ALA A 40 2.34 -18.13 -1.78
C ALA A 40 2.09 -17.50 -0.39
N ALA A 41 2.51 -16.25 -0.12
CA ALA A 41 2.15 -15.57 1.14
C ALA A 41 0.72 -14.99 1.12
N ALA A 42 -0.05 -15.22 0.05
CA ALA A 42 -1.43 -14.81 -0.09
C ALA A 42 -2.43 -15.75 0.60
N THR A 43 -2.04 -16.99 0.93
CA THR A 43 -2.95 -18.03 1.43
C THR A 43 -3.13 -18.06 2.96
N ALA A 44 -2.42 -17.21 3.72
CA ALA A 44 -2.53 -17.15 5.18
C ALA A 44 -3.03 -15.80 5.73
N LYS A 45 -3.59 -14.93 4.89
CA LYS A 45 -4.14 -13.65 5.37
C LYS A 45 -5.59 -13.86 5.80
N LYS A 46 -5.86 -13.68 7.10
CA LYS A 46 -7.21 -13.61 7.71
C LYS A 46 -8.12 -12.56 7.07
N TYR A 47 -7.59 -11.70 6.20
CA TYR A 47 -8.28 -10.56 5.62
C TYR A 47 -8.18 -10.56 4.09
N HIS A 48 -9.20 -9.98 3.45
CA HIS A 48 -9.22 -9.69 2.02
C HIS A 48 -8.00 -8.88 1.55
N PRO A 49 -7.57 -9.05 0.29
CA PRO A 49 -6.44 -8.33 -0.27
C PRO A 49 -6.67 -6.81 -0.21
N VAL A 50 -5.61 -6.07 0.11
CA VAL A 50 -5.60 -4.61 0.03
C VAL A 50 -5.35 -4.22 -1.42
N ALA A 51 -6.35 -3.63 -2.08
CA ALA A 51 -6.27 -3.27 -3.49
C ALA A 51 -5.89 -1.81 -3.74
N GLY A 52 -5.88 -0.97 -2.69
CA GLY A 52 -5.42 0.41 -2.79
C GLY A 52 -5.61 1.21 -1.51
N THR A 53 -5.32 2.50 -1.60
CA THR A 53 -5.57 3.50 -0.55
C THR A 53 -6.50 4.59 -1.07
N VAL A 54 -7.00 5.45 -0.19
CA VAL A 54 -7.79 6.65 -0.57
C VAL A 54 -6.99 7.57 -1.50
N LEU A 55 -5.66 7.58 -1.41
CA LEU A 55 -4.82 8.37 -2.32
C LEU A 55 -4.96 7.88 -3.76
N ASN A 56 -5.06 6.58 -3.99
CA ASN A 56 -5.29 6.06 -5.35
C ASN A 56 -6.64 6.52 -5.91
N GLN A 57 -7.67 6.64 -5.07
CA GLN A 57 -8.96 7.19 -5.49
C GLN A 57 -8.84 8.67 -5.84
N LEU A 58 -8.08 9.44 -5.04
CA LEU A 58 -7.83 10.86 -5.31
C LEU A 58 -7.04 11.09 -6.60
N LEU A 59 -6.00 10.28 -6.85
CA LEU A 59 -5.22 10.33 -8.09
C LEU A 59 -6.05 9.94 -9.32
N ASN A 60 -7.06 9.08 -9.14
CA ASN A 60 -7.98 8.65 -10.19
C ASN A 60 -9.34 9.37 -10.13
N PHE A 61 -9.44 10.54 -9.49
CA PHE A 61 -10.72 11.20 -9.22
C PHE A 61 -11.57 11.40 -10.49
N GLY A 62 -10.98 11.86 -11.59
CA GLY A 62 -11.69 12.06 -12.87
C GLY A 62 -12.14 10.78 -13.58
N ARG A 63 -11.70 9.60 -13.11
CA ARG A 63 -12.06 8.28 -13.65
C ARG A 63 -12.38 7.30 -12.52
N LEU A 64 -12.90 7.80 -11.40
CA LEU A 64 -13.03 7.04 -10.16
C LEU A 64 -13.91 5.80 -10.35
N HIS A 65 -15.03 5.94 -11.08
CA HIS A 65 -15.91 4.82 -11.37
C HIS A 65 -15.20 3.72 -12.17
N HIS A 66 -14.51 4.08 -13.26
CA HIS A 66 -13.72 3.12 -14.04
C HIS A 66 -12.63 2.46 -13.18
N TYR A 67 -11.91 3.24 -12.40
CA TYR A 67 -10.90 2.71 -11.48
C TYR A 67 -11.48 1.70 -10.48
N MET A 68 -12.64 1.99 -9.89
CA MET A 68 -13.32 1.08 -8.97
C MET A 68 -13.86 -0.17 -9.68
N THR A 69 -14.36 -0.04 -10.91
CA THR A 69 -14.79 -1.16 -11.75
C THR A 69 -13.62 -2.08 -12.11
N ASP A 70 -12.46 -1.53 -12.48
CA ASP A 70 -11.25 -2.30 -12.78
C ASP A 70 -10.77 -3.07 -11.54
N LEU A 71 -10.83 -2.43 -10.36
CA LEU A 71 -10.54 -3.09 -9.09
C LEU A 71 -11.53 -4.22 -8.77
N ALA A 72 -12.82 -4.01 -8.99
CA ALA A 72 -13.86 -5.01 -8.77
C ALA A 72 -13.75 -6.19 -9.74
N ALA A 73 -13.38 -5.94 -10.99
CA ALA A 73 -13.14 -6.97 -11.99
C ALA A 73 -11.93 -7.85 -11.60
N LYS A 74 -10.90 -7.25 -11.01
CA LYS A 74 -9.71 -7.96 -10.55
C LYS A 74 -9.92 -8.69 -9.21
N HIS A 75 -10.72 -8.11 -8.31
CA HIS A 75 -10.95 -8.61 -6.97
C HIS A 75 -12.44 -8.53 -6.62
N ARG A 76 -13.11 -9.68 -6.43
CA ARG A 76 -14.52 -9.73 -6.03
C ARG A 76 -14.78 -9.06 -4.67
N THR A 77 -13.85 -9.22 -3.73
CA THR A 77 -13.90 -8.58 -2.42
C THR A 77 -12.52 -8.10 -2.03
N TYR A 78 -12.38 -6.81 -1.73
CA TYR A 78 -11.10 -6.17 -1.48
C TYR A 78 -11.20 -5.06 -0.43
N ARG A 79 -10.04 -4.62 0.05
CA ARG A 79 -9.93 -3.55 1.04
C ARG A 79 -9.25 -2.32 0.46
N LEU A 80 -9.79 -1.15 0.80
CA LEU A 80 -9.15 0.14 0.63
C LEU A 80 -8.72 0.68 1.99
N LEU A 81 -7.48 1.15 2.08
CA LEU A 81 -6.96 1.77 3.29
C LEU A 81 -7.30 3.26 3.28
N ARG A 82 -8.09 3.69 4.26
CA ARG A 82 -8.20 5.09 4.67
C ARG A 82 -7.17 5.37 5.78
N PRO A 83 -6.86 6.65 6.07
CA PRO A 83 -5.85 7.00 7.07
C PRO A 83 -6.03 6.33 8.45
N PHE A 84 -7.28 6.14 8.89
CA PHE A 84 -7.59 5.60 10.22
C PHE A 84 -8.46 4.33 10.21
N ARG A 85 -8.94 3.90 9.03
CA ARG A 85 -9.84 2.75 8.91
C ARG A 85 -9.65 2.02 7.59
N SER A 86 -10.02 0.75 7.54
CA SER A 86 -10.11 0.02 6.28
C SER A 86 -11.56 -0.08 5.84
N GLU A 87 -11.82 0.18 4.57
CA GLU A 87 -13.12 -0.05 3.97
C GLU A 87 -13.07 -1.32 3.13
N VAL A 88 -14.09 -2.17 3.30
CA VAL A 88 -14.25 -3.40 2.52
C VAL A 88 -15.24 -3.11 1.41
N TYR A 89 -14.82 -3.35 0.18
CA TYR A 89 -15.66 -3.28 -1.01
C TYR A 89 -15.89 -4.71 -1.48
N THR A 90 -17.14 -5.04 -1.78
CA THR A 90 -17.52 -6.34 -2.32
C THR A 90 -18.44 -6.15 -3.51
N SER A 91 -18.13 -6.88 -4.57
CA SER A 91 -18.95 -7.04 -5.78
C SER A 91 -19.38 -8.50 -5.92
N ASP A 92 -19.22 -9.30 -4.86
CA ASP A 92 -19.69 -10.68 -4.81
C ASP A 92 -21.22 -10.68 -4.65
N PRO A 93 -21.98 -11.23 -5.62
CA PRO A 93 -23.44 -11.20 -5.56
C PRO A 93 -24.00 -11.88 -4.31
N ALA A 94 -23.34 -12.91 -3.76
CA ALA A 94 -23.81 -13.58 -2.54
C ALA A 94 -23.72 -12.66 -1.32
N ASN A 95 -22.63 -11.89 -1.20
CA ASN A 95 -22.48 -10.91 -0.12
C ASN A 95 -23.46 -9.76 -0.30
N VAL A 96 -23.63 -9.26 -1.53
CA VAL A 96 -24.57 -8.17 -1.84
C VAL A 96 -26.01 -8.60 -1.50
N GLU A 97 -26.40 -9.82 -1.88
CA GLU A 97 -27.72 -10.36 -1.56
C GLU A 97 -27.93 -10.48 -0.05
N TYR A 98 -26.96 -11.02 0.67
CA TYR A 98 -27.03 -11.13 2.13
C TYR A 98 -27.17 -9.74 2.80
N MET A 99 -26.37 -8.76 2.37
CA MET A 99 -26.42 -7.40 2.90
C MET A 99 -27.77 -6.73 2.63
N LEU A 100 -28.31 -6.88 1.42
CA LEU A 100 -29.51 -6.15 0.99
C LEU A 100 -30.82 -6.86 1.36
N LYS A 101 -30.85 -8.20 1.40
CA LYS A 101 -32.07 -8.97 1.70
C LYS A 101 -32.12 -9.46 3.13
N THR A 102 -31.02 -10.03 3.63
CA THR A 102 -31.03 -10.77 4.90
C THR A 102 -30.72 -9.90 6.10
N ASN A 103 -29.79 -8.96 5.98
CA ASN A 103 -29.22 -8.27 7.13
C ASN A 103 -29.12 -6.74 6.94
N PHE A 104 -30.08 -6.17 6.22
CA PHE A 104 -30.05 -4.77 5.80
C PHE A 104 -30.04 -3.77 6.97
N GLU A 105 -30.67 -4.10 8.10
CA GLU A 105 -30.75 -3.22 9.27
C GLU A 105 -29.39 -3.05 9.99
N ASN A 106 -28.52 -4.05 9.92
CA ASN A 106 -27.22 -4.02 10.59
C ASN A 106 -26.16 -3.22 9.83
N TYR A 107 -26.41 -2.90 8.56
CA TYR A 107 -25.53 -2.04 7.79
C TYR A 107 -25.94 -0.58 7.99
N GLY A 108 -25.04 0.19 8.61
CA GLY A 108 -25.26 1.59 8.94
C GLY A 108 -25.67 2.40 7.71
N LYS A 109 -26.89 2.94 7.76
CA LYS A 109 -27.35 3.98 6.85
C LYS A 109 -26.78 5.29 7.37
N CYS A 110 -26.16 6.08 6.50
CA CYS A 110 -25.75 7.42 6.91
C CYS A 110 -27.04 8.15 7.37
N PRO A 111 -27.09 8.73 8.59
CA PRO A 111 -28.26 9.46 9.05
C PRO A 111 -28.58 10.65 8.14
#